data_AF-A0A645BQ48-F1
#
_entry.id   AF-A0A645BQ48-F1
#
_cell.length_a   1.000
_cell.length_b   1.000
_cell.length_c   1.000
_cell.angle_alpha   90.00
_cell.angle_beta   90.00
_cell.angle_gamma   90.00
#
_symmetry.space_group_name_H-M   'P 1'
#
loop_
_entity.id
_entity.type
_entity.pdbx_description
1 polymer ?
#
loop_
_entity_poly.entity_id
_entity_poly.type
_entity_poly.pdbx_seq_one_letter_code
_entity_poly.pdbx_strand_id
1 'polypeptide(L)'
;MDDEGQFQDRGSSYRAAIFYTTEEQKEVAEQSKRELNESGRFPEPVITRILPVATFYPAEEYHQDFHKKSPVEYKKDRSISGRDEFIQKYWGEDYYSIYEDLD
;
A
#
# COMPACT_ATOMS: atom_id res chain seq x y z
N MET A 1 -2.87 -7.99 8.98
CA MET A 1 -1.61 -8.19 8.22
C MET A 1 -0.47 -8.18 9.22
N ASP A 2 0.63 -8.88 8.95
CA ASP A 2 1.80 -8.89 9.82
C ASP A 2 2.89 -7.91 9.32
N ASP A 3 3.93 -7.70 10.13
CA ASP A 3 5.04 -6.76 9.86
C ASP A 3 6.18 -7.40 9.06
N GLU A 4 5.90 -8.46 8.30
CA GLU A 4 6.92 -9.28 7.65
C GLU A 4 6.83 -9.26 6.12
N GLY A 5 5.82 -8.61 5.54
CA GLY A 5 5.74 -8.38 4.11
C GLY A 5 4.32 -8.06 3.62
N GLN A 6 4.09 -8.24 2.32
CA GLN A 6 2.79 -8.03 1.69
C GLN A 6 2.41 -9.26 0.89
N PHE A 7 1.29 -9.88 1.28
CA PHE A 7 0.79 -11.09 0.64
C PHE A 7 1.86 -12.19 0.56
N GLN A 8 2.14 -12.70 -0.64
CA GLN A 8 3.18 -13.70 -0.92
C GLN A 8 4.61 -13.15 -0.81
N ASP A 9 4.79 -11.83 -0.86
CA ASP A 9 6.11 -11.20 -0.81
C ASP A 9 6.53 -10.98 0.64
N ARG A 10 7.64 -11.61 1.03
CA ARG A 10 8.14 -11.66 2.42
C ARG A 10 9.54 -11.08 2.52
N GLY A 11 9.81 -10.38 3.62
CA GLY A 11 11.08 -9.73 3.89
C GLY A 11 10.93 -8.23 4.19
N SER A 12 11.98 -7.64 4.76
CA SER A 12 11.96 -6.24 5.21
C SER A 12 11.70 -5.23 4.10
N SER A 13 12.06 -5.55 2.85
CA SER A 13 11.80 -4.73 1.66
C SER A 13 10.31 -4.60 1.32
N TYR A 14 9.47 -5.50 1.84
CA TYR A 14 8.03 -5.52 1.58
C TYR A 14 7.20 -4.97 2.74
N ARG A 15 7.82 -4.36 3.76
CA ARG A 15 7.09 -3.78 4.88
C ARG A 15 6.38 -2.49 4.47
N ALA A 16 5.14 -2.32 4.93
CA ALA A 16 4.39 -1.09 4.70
C ALA A 16 4.98 0.08 5.51
N ALA A 17 5.26 1.19 4.81
CA ALA A 17 5.73 2.43 5.43
C ALA A 17 5.25 3.66 4.65
N ILE A 18 5.05 4.76 5.36
CA ILE A 18 4.90 6.11 4.83
C ILE A 18 6.15 6.88 5.24
N PHE A 19 6.84 7.47 4.26
CA PHE A 19 8.02 8.31 4.48
C PHE A 19 7.65 9.78 4.36
N TYR A 20 7.82 10.55 5.44
CA TYR A 20 7.47 11.98 5.47
C TYR A 20 8.71 12.86 5.29
N THR A 21 8.54 14.00 4.62
CA THR A 21 9.55 15.07 4.48
C THR A 21 9.22 16.30 5.31
N THR A 22 7.99 16.42 5.80
CA THR A 22 7.52 17.52 6.67
C THR A 22 6.73 16.99 7.87
N GLU A 23 6.63 17.79 8.92
CA GLU A 23 5.83 17.41 10.10
C GLU A 23 4.34 17.34 9.76
N GLU A 24 3.84 18.24 8.90
CA GLU A 24 2.45 18.20 8.43
C GLU A 24 2.11 16.86 7.76
N GLN A 25 3.00 16.34 6.91
CA GLN A 25 2.80 15.01 6.30
C GLN A 25 2.75 13.89 7.34
N LYS A 26 3.60 13.97 8.38
CA LYS A 26 3.58 13.02 9.49
C LYS A 26 2.25 13.09 10.25
N GLU A 27 1.81 14.27 10.62
CA GLU A 27 0.56 14.49 11.37
C GLU A 27 -0.65 13.95 10.60
N VAL A 28 -0.76 14.26 9.30
CA VAL A 28 -1.84 13.78 8.43
C VAL A 28 -1.79 12.25 8.27
N ALA A 29 -0.59 11.67 8.08
CA ALA A 29 -0.44 10.22 7.99
C ALA A 29 -0.82 9.50 9.28
N GLU A 30 -0.42 10.05 10.44
CA GLU A 30 -0.77 9.52 11.75
C GLU A 30 -2.27 9.62 12.01
N GLN A 31 -2.89 10.75 11.66
CA GLN A 31 -4.33 10.96 11.79
C GLN A 31 -5.11 9.98 10.92
N SER A 32 -4.77 9.86 9.63
CA SER A 32 -5.40 8.91 8.72
C SER A 32 -5.29 7.46 9.22
N LYS A 33 -4.11 7.07 9.74
CA LYS A 33 -3.91 5.75 10.36
C LYS A 33 -4.79 5.53 11.59
N ARG A 34 -4.97 6.55 12.44
CA ARG A 34 -5.85 6.50 13.62
C ARG A 34 -7.30 6.32 13.18
N GLU A 35 -7.80 7.16 12.28
CA GLU A 35 -9.17 7.10 11.75
C GLU A 35 -9.48 5.74 11.14
N LEU A 36 -8.54 5.17 10.37
CA LEU A 36 -8.71 3.85 9.78
C LEU A 36 -8.80 2.75 10.83
N ASN A 37 -8.01 2.81 11.91
CA ASN A 37 -8.13 1.86 13.02
C ASN A 37 -9.44 2.03 13.78
N GLU A 38 -9.85 3.26 14.05
CA GLU A 38 -11.07 3.59 14.78
C GLU A 38 -12.33 3.21 14.01
N SER A 39 -12.27 3.21 12.67
CA SER A 39 -13.40 2.80 11.82
C SER A 39 -13.80 1.32 11.99
N GLY A 40 -13.00 0.49 12.68
CA GLY A 40 -13.29 -0.93 12.90
C GLY A 40 -13.25 -1.78 11.62
N ARG A 41 -12.70 -1.18 10.57
CA ARG A 41 -12.74 -1.66 9.20
C ARG A 41 -11.84 -2.88 8.96
N PHE A 42 -10.76 -2.98 9.73
CA PHE A 42 -9.96 -4.19 9.85
C PHE A 42 -10.12 -4.79 11.24
N PRO A 43 -10.10 -6.12 11.37
CA PRO A 43 -10.16 -6.79 12.67
C PRO A 43 -8.90 -6.56 13.51
N GLU A 44 -7.76 -6.33 12.85
CA GLU A 44 -6.47 -6.11 13.47
C GLU A 44 -5.99 -4.68 13.19
N PRO A 45 -5.22 -4.07 14.10
CA PRO A 45 -4.66 -2.74 13.88
C PRO A 45 -3.80 -2.65 12.62
N VAL A 46 -3.89 -1.52 11.93
CA VAL A 46 -2.97 -1.12 10.86
C VAL A 46 -1.62 -0.83 11.48
N ILE A 47 -0.60 -1.56 11.03
CA ILE A 47 0.77 -1.50 11.56
C ILE A 47 1.73 -0.67 10.70
N THR A 48 1.24 -0.03 9.62
CA THR A 48 2.04 0.81 8.72
C THR A 48 2.94 1.77 9.49
N ARG A 49 4.24 1.75 9.20
CA ARG A 49 5.23 2.60 9.87
C ARG A 49 5.16 4.02 9.29
N ILE A 50 5.36 5.03 10.12
CA ILE A 50 5.45 6.43 9.68
C ILE A 50 6.85 6.89 10.06
N LEU A 51 7.70 7.10 9.06
CA LEU A 51 9.15 7.25 9.23
C LEU A 51 9.63 8.52 8.55
N PRO A 52 10.65 9.22 9.10
CA PRO A 52 11.28 10.31 8.37
C PRO A 52 11.89 9.78 7.07
N VAL A 53 11.90 10.61 6.04
CA VAL A 53 12.56 10.30 4.77
C VAL A 53 14.03 9.93 5.00
N ALA A 54 14.48 8.87 4.34
CA ALA A 54 15.89 8.50 4.24
C ALA A 54 16.37 8.74 2.81
N THR A 55 17.67 8.58 2.56
CA THR A 55 18.20 8.66 1.20
C THR A 55 17.48 7.67 0.29
N PHE A 56 16.86 8.20 -0.77
CA PHE A 56 16.20 7.39 -1.79
C PHE A 56 17.17 7.13 -2.94
N TYR A 57 17.41 5.85 -3.22
CA TYR A 57 18.18 5.42 -4.37
C TYR A 57 17.20 4.91 -5.44
N PRO A 58 17.17 5.51 -6.64
CA PRO A 58 16.33 5.01 -7.72
C PRO A 58 16.66 3.55 -8.03
N ALA A 59 15.62 2.71 -8.15
CA ALA A 59 15.77 1.36 -8.67
C ALA A 59 16.21 1.38 -10.13
N GLU A 60 16.76 0.26 -10.61
CA GLU A 60 17.20 0.09 -11.98
C GLU A 60 16.08 0.33 -13.01
N GLU A 61 16.45 0.74 -14.23
CA GLU A 61 15.50 1.16 -15.27
C GLU A 61 14.46 0.08 -15.63
N TYR A 62 14.81 -1.20 -15.51
CA TYR A 62 13.87 -2.29 -15.80
C TYR A 62 12.76 -2.42 -14.74
N HIS A 63 12.95 -1.88 -13.53
CA HIS A 63 11.91 -1.80 -12.50
C HIS A 63 10.94 -0.63 -12.71
N GLN A 64 11.41 0.45 -13.35
CA GLN A 64 10.61 1.64 -13.60
C GLN A 64 9.44 1.30 -14.53
N ASP A 65 8.21 1.67 -14.15
CA ASP A 65 6.98 1.39 -14.92
C ASP A 65 6.77 -0.10 -15.26
N PHE A 66 7.26 -1.03 -14.44
CA PHE A 66 7.17 -2.47 -14.72
C PHE A 66 5.76 -2.95 -15.09
N HIS A 67 4.71 -2.47 -14.39
CA HIS A 67 3.32 -2.83 -14.68
C HIS A 67 2.84 -2.43 -16.09
N LYS A 68 3.47 -1.40 -16.70
CA LYS A 68 3.19 -0.94 -18.06
C LYS A 68 4.08 -1.64 -19.09
N LYS A 69 5.37 -1.83 -18.76
CA LYS A 69 6.37 -2.47 -19.64
C LYS A 69 6.15 -3.98 -19.77
N SER A 70 5.70 -4.64 -18.69
CA SER A 70 5.48 -6.09 -18.60
C SER A 70 4.06 -6.43 -18.09
N PRO A 71 2.99 -6.02 -18.80
CA PRO A 71 1.62 -6.09 -18.29
C PRO A 71 1.11 -7.51 -18.12
N VAL A 72 1.57 -8.47 -18.94
CA VAL A 72 1.18 -9.89 -18.82
C VAL A 72 1.73 -10.50 -17.53
N GLU A 73 3.01 -10.26 -17.25
CA GLU A 73 3.67 -10.77 -16.04
C GLU A 73 3.08 -10.14 -14.78
N TYR A 74 2.90 -8.81 -14.78
CA TYR A 74 2.25 -8.10 -13.69
C TYR A 74 0.83 -8.63 -13.41
N LYS A 75 0.01 -8.84 -14.45
CA LYS A 75 -1.35 -9.35 -14.29
C LYS A 75 -1.36 -10.77 -13.74
N LYS A 76 -0.43 -11.62 -14.20
CA LYS A 76 -0.29 -12.99 -13.68
C LYS A 76 0.06 -12.98 -12.19
N ASP A 77 1.05 -12.16 -11.78
CA ASP A 77 1.42 -12.02 -10.37
C ASP A 77 0.25 -11.50 -9.52
N ARG A 78 -0.43 -10.43 -9.96
CA ARG A 78 -1.59 -9.86 -9.27
C ARG A 78 -2.68 -10.91 -9.06
N SER A 79 -3.01 -11.71 -10.08
CA SER A 79 -4.08 -12.71 -10.02
C SER A 79 -3.85 -13.84 -9.01
N ILE A 80 -2.60 -14.06 -8.58
CA ILE A 80 -2.28 -15.09 -7.59
C ILE A 80 -1.91 -14.49 -6.22
N SER A 81 -1.79 -13.16 -6.14
CA SER A 81 -1.32 -12.46 -4.94
C SER A 81 -2.31 -12.45 -3.77
N GLY A 82 -3.61 -12.66 -3.99
CA GLY A 82 -4.62 -12.45 -2.95
C GLY A 82 -5.01 -10.97 -2.75
N ARG A 83 -4.43 -10.04 -3.54
CA ARG A 83 -4.66 -8.61 -3.41
C ARG A 83 -6.10 -8.22 -3.77
N ASP A 84 -6.63 -8.80 -4.84
CA ASP A 84 -7.97 -8.46 -5.32
C ASP A 84 -9.04 -8.99 -4.36
N GLU A 85 -8.84 -10.17 -3.78
CA GLU A 85 -9.70 -10.73 -2.73
C GLU A 85 -9.66 -9.89 -1.45
N PHE A 86 -8.49 -9.39 -1.05
CA PHE A 86 -8.36 -8.50 0.10
C PHE A 86 -9.09 -7.16 -0.13
N ILE A 87 -8.90 -6.55 -1.30
CA ILE A 87 -9.58 -5.31 -1.69
C ILE A 87 -11.10 -5.52 -1.66
N GLN A 88 -11.59 -6.58 -2.31
CA GLN A 88 -13.03 -6.87 -2.35
C GLN A 88 -13.61 -7.09 -0.95
N LYS A 89 -12.87 -7.79 -0.07
CA LYS A 89 -13.34 -8.12 1.27
C LYS A 89 -13.47 -6.89 2.17
N TYR A 90 -12.51 -5.97 2.13
CA TYR A 90 -12.46 -4.87 3.08
C TYR A 90 -12.98 -3.56 2.51
N TRP A 91 -12.74 -3.28 1.21
CA TRP A 91 -13.18 -2.07 0.50
C TRP A 91 -14.41 -2.28 -0.36
N GLY A 92 -14.52 -3.38 -1.09
CA GLY A 92 -15.63 -3.57 -2.03
C GLY A 92 -15.76 -2.36 -2.97
N GLU A 93 -16.96 -1.79 -3.06
CA GLU A 93 -17.26 -0.64 -3.95
C GLU A 93 -16.52 0.65 -3.55
N ASP A 94 -16.20 0.86 -2.26
CA ASP A 94 -15.45 2.04 -1.80
C ASP A 94 -14.06 2.12 -2.45
N TYR A 95 -13.53 1.00 -2.95
CA TYR A 95 -12.27 0.99 -3.69
C TYR A 95 -12.40 1.68 -5.04
N TYR A 96 -13.55 1.57 -5.70
CA TYR A 96 -13.76 2.08 -7.05
C TYR A 96 -14.31 3.51 -7.05
N SER A 97 -14.96 3.95 -5.97
CA SER A 97 -15.48 5.30 -5.84
C SER A 97 -14.39 6.37 -5.93
N ILE A 98 -13.13 6.04 -5.58
CA ILE A 98 -12.00 6.97 -5.74
C ILE A 98 -11.72 7.38 -7.19
N TYR A 99 -12.23 6.61 -8.16
CA TYR A 99 -12.10 6.89 -9.58
C TYR A 99 -13.32 7.63 -10.15
N GLU A 100 -14.44 7.66 -9.44
CA GLU A 100 -15.63 8.43 -9.84
C GLU A 100 -15.42 9.93 -9.63
N ASP A 101 -14.59 10.31 -8.65
CA ASP A 101 -14.23 11.70 -8.36
C ASP A 101 -13.10 12.27 -9.28
N LEU A 102 -12.62 11.49 -10.25
CA LEU A 102 -11.54 11.86 -11.16
C LEU A 102 -12.01 12.24 -12.58
N ASP A 103 -13.32 12.20 -12.84
CA ASP A 103 -14.00 12.72 -14.06
C ASP A 103 -14.73 14.05 -13.76
#